data_AF-A0A1G2YCI0-F1
#
_entry.id   AF-A0A1G2YCI0-F1
#
_cell.length_a   1.000
_cell.length_b   1.000
_cell.length_c   1.000
_cell.angle_alpha   90.00
_cell.angle_beta   90.00
_cell.angle_gamma   90.00
#
_symmetry.space_group_name_H-M   'P 1'
#
loop_
_entity.id
_entity.type
_entity.pdbx_description
1 polymer ?
#
loop_
_entity_poly.entity_id
_entity_poly.type
_entity_poly.pdbx_seq_one_letter_code
_entity_poly.pdbx_strand_id
1 'polypeptide(L)'
;MNFCRIQQIEDSMESRDELKKRLTDEGRWEAFKARRDELKSQGLLPRQAWEQARNEFDSQTKQDDKIESAGSGNSSSDIKPVLQGGSLKPRRGSITKDFEWVYWHIGDECATAEDAPSSSAWWMLERVRSNPTVQIEFIRTLLQRLRPDKNESESERFNDDGRAQLGLIERVRAASKNAVLSPGA
;
A
#
# COMPACT_ATOMS: atom_id res chain seq x y z
N MET A 1 -10.53 15.80 14.90
CA MET A 1 -11.22 15.08 13.81
C MET A 1 -11.51 16.08 12.71
N ASN A 2 -10.89 15.94 11.54
CA ASN A 2 -11.34 16.59 10.30
C ASN A 2 -10.67 15.92 9.09
N PHE A 3 -11.49 15.51 8.14
CA PHE A 3 -11.22 15.31 6.70
C PHE A 3 -9.86 14.75 6.25
N CYS A 4 -9.88 13.49 5.79
CA CYS A 4 -9.36 13.21 4.44
C CYS A 4 -10.42 12.39 3.67
N ARG A 5 -11.13 13.11 2.80
CA ARG A 5 -12.12 12.62 1.82
C ARG A 5 -11.48 12.87 0.45
N ILE A 6 -11.89 12.16 -0.62
CA ILE A 6 -11.54 12.41 -2.04
C ILE A 6 -10.10 11.94 -2.41
N GLN A 7 -9.78 11.23 -3.49
CA GLN A 7 -10.47 10.32 -4.46
C GLN A 7 -9.32 9.68 -5.33
N GLN A 8 -9.42 8.58 -6.10
CA GLN A 8 -10.48 7.61 -6.38
C GLN A 8 -9.84 6.30 -6.91
N ILE A 9 -10.16 5.14 -6.34
CA ILE A 9 -10.19 3.83 -7.05
C ILE A 9 -11.43 3.10 -6.56
N GLU A 10 -12.55 3.35 -7.22
CA GLU A 10 -13.75 2.53 -7.09
C GLU A 10 -13.63 1.37 -8.07
N ASP A 11 -13.33 0.16 -7.58
CA ASP A 11 -13.53 -1.08 -8.32
C ASP A 11 -13.81 -2.24 -7.35
N SER A 12 -15.09 -2.33 -6.95
CA SER A 12 -15.81 -3.58 -6.65
C SER A 12 -15.21 -4.60 -5.67
N MET A 13 -15.01 -4.22 -4.40
CA MET A 13 -15.17 -5.16 -3.27
C MET A 13 -16.36 -4.73 -2.41
N GLU A 14 -17.49 -5.46 -2.46
CA GLU A 14 -18.60 -5.20 -1.54
C GLU A 14 -18.11 -5.34 -0.10
N SER A 15 -18.35 -4.31 0.69
CA SER A 15 -17.98 -4.21 2.10
C SER A 15 -18.74 -5.26 2.93
N ARG A 16 -18.19 -5.62 4.11
CA ARG A 16 -18.82 -6.61 5.01
C ARG A 16 -20.24 -6.19 5.41
N ASP A 17 -20.49 -4.89 5.52
CA ASP A 17 -21.80 -4.33 5.87
C ASP A 17 -22.78 -4.33 4.69
N GLU A 18 -22.28 -4.22 3.46
CA GLU A 18 -23.09 -4.29 2.23
C GLU A 18 -23.54 -5.73 1.97
N LEU A 19 -22.62 -6.70 2.08
CA LEU A 19 -22.95 -8.13 2.02
C LEU A 19 -23.94 -8.53 3.13
N LYS A 20 -23.73 -8.04 4.36
CA LYS A 20 -24.65 -8.26 5.48
C LYS A 20 -26.04 -7.68 5.19
N LYS A 21 -26.11 -6.47 4.63
CA LYS A 21 -27.38 -5.84 4.23
C LYS A 21 -28.08 -6.67 3.17
N ARG A 22 -27.40 -7.02 2.07
CA ARG A 22 -27.92 -7.86 0.98
C ARG A 22 -28.49 -9.19 1.50
N LEU A 23 -27.71 -9.92 2.30
CA LEU A 23 -28.16 -11.18 2.91
C LEU A 23 -29.30 -11.03 3.93
N THR A 24 -29.45 -9.85 4.55
CA THR A 24 -30.58 -9.57 5.46
C THR A 24 -31.84 -9.26 4.66
N ASP A 25 -31.73 -8.47 3.59
CA ASP A 25 -32.81 -8.13 2.67
C ASP A 25 -33.32 -9.39 1.92
N GLU A 26 -32.42 -10.33 1.58
CA GLU A 26 -32.74 -11.66 1.04
C GLU A 26 -33.27 -12.67 2.09
N GLY A 27 -33.25 -12.34 3.39
CA GLY A 27 -33.59 -13.27 4.48
C GLY A 27 -32.60 -14.43 4.71
N ARG A 28 -31.52 -14.52 3.93
CA ARG A 28 -30.51 -15.60 3.94
C ARG A 28 -29.41 -15.42 5.01
N TRP A 29 -29.40 -14.30 5.74
CA TRP A 29 -28.39 -13.97 6.76
C TRP A 29 -28.26 -14.99 7.89
N GLU A 30 -29.36 -15.60 8.33
CA GLU A 30 -29.31 -16.66 9.35
C GLU A 30 -28.62 -17.93 8.83
N ALA A 31 -28.88 -18.32 7.58
CA ALA A 31 -28.21 -19.44 6.92
C ALA A 31 -26.70 -19.17 6.75
N PHE A 32 -26.32 -17.94 6.39
CA PHE A 32 -24.91 -17.53 6.31
C PHE A 32 -24.20 -17.64 7.67
N LYS A 33 -24.84 -17.21 8.77
CA LYS A 33 -24.29 -17.36 10.12
C LYS A 33 -24.15 -18.83 10.51
N ALA A 34 -25.18 -19.64 10.28
CA ALA A 34 -25.15 -21.08 10.56
C ALA A 34 -24.00 -21.77 9.83
N ARG A 35 -23.83 -21.49 8.52
CA ARG A 35 -22.76 -22.06 7.70
C ARG A 35 -21.37 -21.62 8.14
N ARG A 36 -21.19 -20.34 8.47
CA ARG A 36 -19.93 -19.81 9.05
C ARG A 36 -19.59 -20.51 10.38
N ASP A 37 -20.58 -20.75 11.23
CA ASP A 37 -20.35 -21.34 12.55
C ASP A 37 -20.17 -22.88 12.48
N GLU A 38 -20.75 -23.54 11.48
CA GLU A 38 -20.39 -24.91 11.06
C GLU A 38 -18.93 -24.99 10.62
N LEU A 39 -18.45 -24.08 9.77
CA LEU A 39 -17.04 -24.03 9.33
C LEU A 39 -16.08 -23.80 10.52
N LYS A 40 -16.45 -22.99 11.51
CA LYS A 40 -15.68 -22.87 12.76
C LYS A 40 -15.67 -24.18 13.56
N SER A 41 -16.79 -24.93 13.59
CA SER A 41 -16.84 -26.24 14.26
C SER A 41 -15.95 -27.29 13.60
N GLN A 42 -15.65 -27.12 12.31
CA GLN A 42 -14.66 -27.91 11.55
C GLN A 42 -13.20 -27.48 11.83
N GLY A 43 -12.96 -26.51 12.72
CA GLY A 43 -11.64 -26.05 13.14
C GLY A 43 -11.03 -24.92 12.30
N LEU A 44 -11.78 -24.34 11.35
CA LEU A 44 -11.30 -23.23 10.53
C LEU A 44 -11.21 -21.93 11.32
N LEU A 45 -10.20 -21.11 11.01
CA LEU A 45 -10.02 -19.81 11.64
C LEU A 45 -11.20 -18.88 11.31
N PRO A 46 -11.64 -17.99 12.24
CA PRO A 46 -12.83 -17.15 12.05
C PRO A 46 -12.85 -16.27 10.79
N ARG A 47 -11.66 -15.92 10.25
CA ARG A 47 -11.50 -15.20 8.98
C ARG A 47 -11.73 -16.12 7.76
N GLN A 48 -11.07 -17.28 7.73
CA GLN A 48 -11.23 -18.29 6.67
C GLN A 48 -12.67 -18.80 6.59
N ALA A 49 -13.29 -19.11 7.74
CA ALA A 49 -14.69 -19.51 7.82
C ALA A 49 -15.66 -18.43 7.30
N TRP A 50 -15.28 -17.14 7.36
CA TRP A 50 -16.08 -16.03 6.83
C TRP A 50 -15.88 -15.86 5.31
N GLU A 51 -14.64 -15.93 4.83
CA GLU A 51 -14.31 -15.86 3.40
C GLU A 51 -14.88 -17.06 2.62
N GLN A 52 -14.82 -18.26 3.20
CA GLN A 52 -15.40 -19.47 2.61
C GLN A 52 -16.94 -19.42 2.58
N ALA A 53 -17.60 -19.02 3.68
CA ALA A 53 -19.04 -18.81 3.69
C ALA A 53 -19.48 -17.70 2.71
N ARG A 54 -18.68 -16.64 2.55
CA ARG A 54 -18.93 -15.60 1.53
C ARG A 54 -18.89 -16.18 0.13
N ASN A 55 -17.82 -16.90 -0.22
CA ASN A 55 -17.65 -17.48 -1.55
C ASN A 55 -18.76 -18.47 -1.91
N GLU A 56 -19.26 -19.25 -0.95
CA GLU A 56 -20.41 -20.14 -1.15
C GLU A 56 -21.68 -19.34 -1.51
N PHE A 57 -22.02 -18.27 -0.77
CA PHE A 57 -23.23 -17.48 -1.01
C PHE A 57 -23.12 -16.54 -2.25
N ASP A 58 -21.94 -15.98 -2.51
CA ASP A 58 -21.64 -15.18 -3.73
C ASP A 58 -21.59 -16.05 -5.01
N SER A 59 -21.42 -17.38 -4.87
CA SER A 59 -21.57 -18.34 -5.97
C SER A 59 -23.02 -18.77 -6.16
N GLN A 60 -23.76 -18.94 -5.06
CA GLN A 60 -25.15 -19.40 -5.10
C GLN A 60 -26.09 -18.34 -5.70
N THR A 61 -25.90 -17.06 -5.37
CA THR A 61 -26.62 -15.93 -6.00
C THR A 61 -26.40 -15.84 -7.53
N LYS A 62 -25.30 -16.39 -8.06
CA LYS A 62 -25.03 -16.48 -9.51
C LYS A 62 -25.55 -17.75 -10.18
N GLN A 63 -25.95 -18.76 -9.40
CA GLN A 63 -26.59 -19.97 -9.93
C GLN A 63 -28.11 -19.81 -10.09
N ASP A 64 -28.73 -18.93 -9.29
CA ASP A 64 -30.17 -18.69 -9.33
C ASP A 64 -30.65 -18.06 -10.67
N ASP A 65 -29.75 -17.45 -11.46
CA ASP A 65 -29.98 -16.99 -12.85
C ASP A 65 -29.80 -18.08 -13.93
N LYS A 66 -29.43 -19.31 -13.57
CA LYS A 66 -29.13 -20.38 -14.55
C LYS A 66 -29.78 -21.72 -14.22
N ILE A 67 -31.10 -21.74 -14.38
CA ILE A 67 -31.86 -22.98 -14.58
C ILE A 67 -31.38 -23.62 -15.90
N GLU A 68 -30.55 -24.66 -15.85
CA GLU A 68 -31.00 -26.06 -16.02
C GLU A 68 -29.86 -27.10 -16.08
N SER A 69 -30.19 -28.34 -15.70
CA SER A 69 -29.58 -29.62 -16.11
C SER A 69 -28.20 -30.07 -15.58
N ALA A 70 -28.26 -30.84 -14.48
CA ALA A 70 -27.62 -32.16 -14.26
C ALA A 70 -26.08 -32.34 -14.26
N GLY A 71 -25.55 -32.98 -13.20
CA GLY A 71 -24.16 -33.44 -13.15
C GLY A 71 -23.68 -33.98 -11.80
N SER A 72 -24.26 -35.08 -11.30
CA SER A 72 -23.82 -35.76 -10.06
C SER A 72 -22.47 -36.47 -10.22
N GLY A 73 -21.56 -36.38 -9.24
CA GLY A 73 -20.31 -37.14 -9.24
C GLY A 73 -19.43 -36.98 -7.99
N ASN A 74 -19.55 -37.90 -7.02
CA ASN A 74 -18.60 -38.04 -5.91
C ASN A 74 -17.25 -38.59 -6.40
N SER A 75 -16.11 -38.14 -5.82
CA SER A 75 -15.13 -39.04 -5.16
C SER A 75 -13.90 -38.33 -4.58
N SER A 76 -13.72 -38.52 -3.27
CA SER A 76 -12.53 -38.97 -2.51
C SER A 76 -11.08 -38.83 -3.04
N SER A 77 -10.15 -38.72 -2.08
CA SER A 77 -8.66 -38.82 -2.14
C SER A 77 -7.94 -37.73 -2.97
N ASP A 78 -6.94 -37.02 -2.46
CA ASP A 78 -5.80 -37.52 -1.69
C ASP A 78 -5.14 -36.45 -0.79
N ILE A 79 -4.49 -36.88 0.30
CA ILE A 79 -3.64 -36.02 1.13
C ILE A 79 -2.23 -35.93 0.54
N LYS A 80 -1.79 -34.72 0.19
CA LYS A 80 -0.35 -34.39 0.06
C LYS A 80 -0.05 -33.06 0.73
N PRO A 81 0.93 -32.99 1.66
CA PRO A 81 1.40 -31.73 2.19
C PRO A 81 2.29 -31.04 1.15
N VAL A 82 1.67 -30.39 0.17
CA VAL A 82 2.40 -29.49 -0.73
C VAL A 82 2.71 -28.23 0.06
N LEU A 83 3.99 -28.00 0.33
CA LEU A 83 4.52 -26.71 0.73
C LEU A 83 4.09 -25.69 -0.32
N GLN A 84 3.02 -24.95 -0.02
CA GLN A 84 2.42 -24.02 -0.95
C GLN A 84 3.24 -22.73 -0.94
N GLY A 85 4.42 -22.81 -1.56
CA GLY A 85 5.14 -21.65 -2.05
C GLY A 85 4.24 -20.96 -3.05
N GLY A 86 3.45 -20.01 -2.55
CA GLY A 86 2.60 -19.15 -3.36
C GLY A 86 3.45 -18.60 -4.50
N SER A 87 2.93 -18.70 -5.73
CA SER A 87 3.70 -18.35 -6.93
C SER A 87 3.91 -16.84 -6.99
N LEU A 88 4.93 -16.40 -6.26
CA LEU A 88 5.52 -15.08 -6.32
C LEU A 88 6.08 -14.93 -7.73
N LYS A 89 5.24 -14.46 -8.66
CA LYS A 89 5.67 -14.00 -9.98
C LYS A 89 6.88 -13.10 -9.73
N PRO A 90 8.05 -13.34 -10.35
CA PRO A 90 9.25 -12.55 -10.13
C PRO A 90 9.09 -11.16 -10.76
N ARG A 91 8.28 -10.33 -10.11
CA ARG A 91 8.14 -8.90 -10.34
C ARG A 91 9.48 -8.32 -9.90
N ARG A 92 10.35 -8.00 -10.87
CA ARG A 92 11.67 -7.40 -10.59
C ARG A 92 11.46 -5.97 -10.08
N GLY A 93 11.11 -5.85 -8.80
CA GLY A 93 11.14 -4.60 -8.06
C GLY A 93 12.54 -4.01 -8.13
N SER A 94 12.64 -2.69 -8.30
CA SER A 94 13.90 -2.01 -8.02
C SER A 94 14.11 -2.03 -6.52
N ILE A 95 15.31 -2.40 -6.06
CA ILE A 95 15.62 -2.43 -4.63
C ILE A 95 15.29 -1.10 -3.93
N THR A 96 15.46 0.03 -4.61
CA THR A 96 15.07 1.35 -4.09
C THR A 96 13.56 1.44 -3.78
N LYS A 97 12.71 0.86 -4.63
CA LYS A 97 11.25 0.82 -4.41
C LYS A 97 10.86 -0.11 -3.27
N ASP A 98 11.60 -1.21 -3.08
CA ASP A 98 11.40 -2.09 -1.92
C ASP A 98 11.70 -1.33 -0.62
N PHE A 99 12.84 -0.63 -0.56
CA PHE A 99 13.24 0.19 0.60
C PHE A 99 12.27 1.35 0.88
N GLU A 100 11.81 2.04 -0.17
CA GLU A 100 10.81 3.10 -0.08
C GLU A 100 9.47 2.56 0.45
N TRP A 101 8.96 1.46 -0.09
CA TRP A 101 7.72 0.84 0.36
C TRP A 101 7.80 0.39 1.83
N VAL A 102 8.91 -0.23 2.24
CA VAL A 102 9.14 -0.63 3.65
C VAL A 102 9.14 0.59 4.58
N TYR A 103 9.74 1.71 4.17
CA TYR A 103 9.74 2.94 4.95
C TYR A 103 8.33 3.50 5.16
N TRP A 104 7.52 3.59 4.10
CA TRP A 104 6.14 4.08 4.19
C TRP A 104 5.24 3.22 5.08
N HIS A 105 5.40 1.89 5.04
CA HIS A 105 4.54 0.97 5.80
C HIS A 105 5.10 0.60 7.18
N ILE A 106 6.23 1.18 7.60
CA ILE A 106 6.93 0.73 8.83
C ILE A 106 6.06 0.77 10.09
N GLY A 107 5.18 1.76 10.19
CA GLY A 107 4.19 1.93 11.27
C GLY A 107 2.74 1.62 10.89
N ASP A 108 2.49 1.06 9.70
CA ASP A 108 1.14 0.71 9.25
C ASP A 108 0.81 -0.75 9.53
N GLU A 109 0.10 -1.04 10.61
CA GLU A 109 -0.30 -2.41 10.98
C GLU A 109 -1.13 -3.14 9.91
N CYS A 110 -1.68 -2.45 8.91
CA CYS A 110 -2.57 -3.03 7.90
C CYS A 110 -1.85 -3.66 6.69
N ALA A 111 -0.59 -3.29 6.41
CA ALA A 111 0.12 -3.78 5.23
C ALA A 111 0.27 -5.31 5.21
N THR A 112 -0.03 -5.95 4.08
CA THR A 112 0.04 -7.40 3.88
C THR A 112 1.16 -7.82 2.91
N ALA A 113 1.43 -9.14 2.85
CA ALA A 113 2.41 -9.70 1.93
C ALA A 113 2.03 -9.56 0.44
N GLU A 114 0.75 -9.35 0.13
CA GLU A 114 0.24 -9.19 -1.24
C GLU A 114 0.41 -7.74 -1.74
N ASP A 115 0.42 -6.77 -0.83
CA ASP A 115 0.65 -5.34 -1.12
C ASP A 115 2.13 -5.04 -1.43
N ALA A 116 3.03 -5.94 -1.03
CA ALA A 116 4.46 -5.75 -1.16
C ALA A 116 4.91 -5.75 -2.65
N PRO A 117 5.77 -4.81 -3.08
CA PRO A 117 6.26 -4.75 -4.45
C PRO A 117 7.11 -5.98 -4.82
N SER A 118 7.65 -6.65 -3.81
CA SER A 118 8.46 -7.87 -3.90
C SER A 118 8.40 -8.65 -2.58
N SER A 119 8.81 -9.92 -2.62
CA SER A 119 8.97 -10.77 -1.44
C SER A 119 10.05 -10.26 -0.49
N SER A 120 11.09 -9.60 -1.01
CA SER A 120 12.15 -9.00 -0.20
C SER A 120 11.66 -7.77 0.56
N ALA A 121 10.76 -6.98 -0.02
CA ALA A 121 10.12 -5.85 0.67
C ALA A 121 9.28 -6.34 1.86
N TRP A 122 8.45 -7.37 1.67
CA TRP A 122 7.66 -7.96 2.77
C TRP A 122 8.55 -8.47 3.90
N TRP A 123 9.57 -9.28 3.58
CA TRP A 123 10.49 -9.84 4.57
C TRP A 123 11.26 -8.76 5.34
N MET A 124 11.69 -7.68 4.66
CA MET A 124 12.32 -6.55 5.33
C MET A 124 11.35 -5.85 6.29
N LEU A 125 10.11 -5.60 5.88
CA LEU A 125 9.09 -4.96 6.71
C LEU A 125 8.78 -5.77 7.98
N GLU A 126 8.52 -7.08 7.83
CA GLU A 126 8.26 -7.99 8.95
C GLU A 126 9.43 -8.02 9.94
N ARG A 127 10.67 -8.11 9.43
CA ARG A 127 11.88 -8.14 10.27
C ARG A 127 12.16 -6.81 10.96
N VAL A 128 11.85 -5.70 10.32
CA VAL A 128 11.97 -4.34 10.86
C VAL A 128 10.94 -4.09 11.96
N ARG A 129 9.67 -4.48 11.77
CA ARG A 129 8.62 -4.40 12.80
C ARG A 129 8.92 -5.29 14.00
N SER A 130 9.50 -6.47 13.76
CA SER A 130 9.81 -7.45 14.82
C SER A 130 10.90 -6.97 15.79
N ASN A 131 11.69 -5.95 15.47
CA ASN A 131 12.80 -5.51 16.32
C ASN A 131 13.10 -4.00 16.17
N PRO A 132 12.88 -3.17 17.22
CA PRO A 132 13.07 -1.72 17.15
C PRO A 132 14.53 -1.31 16.90
N THR A 133 15.51 -2.12 17.30
CA THR A 133 16.93 -1.85 17.01
C THR A 133 17.21 -1.97 15.51
N VAL A 134 16.61 -2.96 14.84
CA VAL A 134 16.72 -3.14 13.38
C VAL A 134 16.02 -2.00 12.64
N GLN A 135 14.88 -1.53 13.15
CA GLN A 135 14.18 -0.35 12.64
C GLN A 135 15.05 0.91 12.69
N ILE A 136 15.75 1.18 13.79
CA ILE A 136 16.63 2.36 13.90
C ILE A 136 17.77 2.30 12.87
N GLU A 137 18.46 1.16 12.77
CA GLU A 137 19.55 0.98 11.79
C GLU A 137 19.06 1.02 10.32
N PHE A 138 17.87 0.48 10.06
CA PHE A 138 17.21 0.58 8.74
C PHE A 138 16.94 2.03 8.35
N ILE A 139 16.27 2.81 9.23
CA ILE A 139 15.97 4.23 9.00
C ILE A 139 17.27 5.03 8.83
N ARG A 140 18.27 4.79 9.69
CA ARG A 140 19.59 5.43 9.61
C ARG A 140 20.26 5.17 8.25
N THR A 141 20.22 3.93 7.76
CA THR A 141 20.80 3.54 6.46
C THR A 141 20.02 4.18 5.30
N LEU A 142 18.69 4.21 5.38
CA LEU A 142 17.83 4.86 4.38
C LEU A 142 18.10 6.36 4.29
N LEU A 143 18.17 7.05 5.43
CA LEU A 143 18.46 8.49 5.52
C LEU A 143 19.88 8.84 5.03
N GLN A 144 20.85 7.93 5.17
CA GLN A 144 22.18 8.12 4.60
C GLN A 144 22.18 8.04 3.06
N ARG A 145 21.29 7.22 2.47
CA ARG A 145 21.11 7.13 1.01
C ARG A 145 20.18 8.19 0.41
N LEU A 146 19.27 8.75 1.21
CA LEU A 146 18.35 9.83 0.80
C LEU A 146 18.98 11.22 0.88
N ARG A 147 20.15 11.37 1.52
CA ARG A 147 20.90 12.62 1.42
C ARG A 147 21.46 12.74 0.00
N PRO A 148 21.30 13.89 -0.68
CA PRO A 148 22.03 14.15 -1.92
C PRO A 148 23.52 13.99 -1.63
N ASP A 149 24.25 13.41 -2.58
CA ASP A 149 25.65 13.11 -2.36
C ASP A 149 26.41 14.43 -2.12
N LYS A 150 27.35 14.44 -1.19
CA LYS A 150 27.93 15.69 -0.68
C LYS A 150 28.57 16.50 -1.80
N ASN A 151 29.12 15.80 -2.80
CA ASN A 151 29.71 16.33 -4.02
C ASN A 151 28.71 17.11 -4.90
N GLU A 152 27.44 16.72 -4.92
CA GLU A 152 26.39 17.39 -5.70
C GLU A 152 26.05 18.73 -5.04
N SER A 153 25.88 18.75 -3.71
CA SER A 153 25.69 19.99 -2.94
C SER A 153 26.91 20.94 -2.97
N GLU A 154 28.13 20.40 -3.09
CA GLU A 154 29.33 21.24 -3.27
C GLU A 154 29.40 21.80 -4.69
N SER A 155 29.00 21.05 -5.73
CA SER A 155 28.95 21.55 -7.10
C SER A 155 27.93 22.68 -7.31
N GLU A 156 26.74 22.57 -6.71
CA GLU A 156 25.75 23.67 -6.69
C GLU A 156 26.27 24.91 -5.96
N ARG A 157 27.00 24.70 -4.84
CA ARG A 157 27.60 25.79 -4.05
C ARG A 157 28.69 26.57 -4.80
N PHE A 158 29.29 26.00 -5.83
CA PHE A 158 30.23 26.69 -6.72
C PHE A 158 29.58 27.28 -7.99
N ASN A 159 28.32 26.94 -8.30
CA ASN A 159 27.59 27.53 -9.41
C ASN A 159 27.03 28.93 -9.08
N ASP A 160 26.73 29.22 -7.80
CA ASP A 160 26.43 30.58 -7.32
C ASP A 160 27.72 31.35 -7.01
N ASP A 161 28.56 31.56 -8.03
CA ASP A 161 29.68 32.51 -7.95
C ASP A 161 29.11 33.92 -7.78
N GLY A 162 29.01 34.36 -6.52
CA GLY A 162 28.25 35.53 -6.06
C GLY A 162 28.59 36.87 -6.73
N ARG A 163 29.56 36.90 -7.65
CA ARG A 163 29.78 37.97 -8.65
C ARG A 163 28.49 38.37 -9.37
N ALA A 164 27.61 37.43 -9.70
CA ALA A 164 26.33 37.73 -10.34
C ALA A 164 25.41 38.57 -9.43
N GLN A 165 25.35 38.22 -8.15
CA GLN A 165 24.58 38.95 -7.13
C GLN A 165 25.22 40.31 -6.81
N LEU A 166 26.55 40.38 -6.67
CA LEU A 166 27.31 41.62 -6.47
C LEU A 166 27.11 42.60 -7.64
N GLY A 167 27.15 42.13 -8.89
CA GLY A 167 26.88 42.94 -10.07
C GLY A 167 25.42 43.41 -10.21
N LEU A 168 24.47 42.77 -9.52
CA LEU A 168 23.10 43.28 -9.36
C LEU A 168 23.04 44.38 -8.30
N ILE A 169 23.66 44.17 -7.14
CA ILE A 169 23.75 45.16 -6.05
C ILE A 169 24.42 46.46 -6.52
N GLU A 170 25.49 46.36 -7.31
CA GLU A 170 26.19 47.52 -7.83
C GLU A 170 25.35 48.32 -8.85
N ARG A 171 24.62 47.63 -9.74
CA ARG A 171 23.66 48.28 -10.66
C ARG A 171 22.53 48.98 -9.90
N VAL A 172 21.99 48.36 -8.86
CA VAL A 172 20.94 48.98 -8.00
C VAL A 172 21.49 50.21 -7.26
N ARG A 173 22.72 50.16 -6.74
CA ARG A 173 23.39 51.32 -6.13
C ARG A 173 23.65 52.46 -7.12
N ALA A 174 24.07 52.14 -8.35
CA ALA A 174 24.29 53.12 -9.40
C ALA A 174 22.97 53.80 -9.83
N ALA A 175 21.91 53.01 -10.06
CA ALA A 175 20.58 53.52 -10.38
C ALA A 175 20.01 54.42 -9.25
N SER A 176 20.16 54.00 -7.99
CA SER A 176 19.74 54.79 -6.83
C SER A 176 20.50 56.12 -6.71
N LYS A 177 21.82 56.14 -6.93
CA LYS A 177 22.60 57.38 -6.95
C LYS A 177 22.18 58.32 -8.09
N ASN A 178 21.96 57.80 -9.29
CA ASN A 178 21.54 58.61 -10.44
C ASN A 178 20.12 59.17 -10.28
N ALA A 179 19.20 58.41 -9.68
CA ALA A 179 17.85 58.89 -9.37
C ALA A 179 17.85 60.07 -8.36
N VAL A 180 18.77 60.06 -7.39
CA VAL A 180 18.94 61.17 -6.42
C VAL A 180 19.59 62.41 -7.06
N LEU A 181 20.36 62.26 -8.14
CA LEU A 181 21.03 63.35 -8.85
C LEU A 181 20.21 63.98 -9.98
N SER A 182 18.96 63.53 -10.20
CA SER A 182 18.04 64.13 -11.19
C SER A 182 16.77 64.77 -10.57
N PRO A 183 16.87 65.67 -9.57
CA PRO A 183 15.73 66.44 -9.12
C PRO A 183 15.47 67.66 -10.04
N GLY A 184 14.43 67.58 -10.87
CA GLY A 184 13.89 68.73 -11.60
C GLY A 184 14.55 69.03 -12.95
N ALA A 185 13.86 68.61 -14.01
CA ALA A 185 13.70 69.44 -15.20
C ALA A 185 12.45 70.31 -15.02
#